data_AF-C0HLT0-F1
#
_entry.id   AF-C0HLT0-F1
#
_cell.length_a   1.000
_cell.length_b   1.000
_cell.length_c   1.000
_cell.angle_alpha   90.00
_cell.angle_beta   90.00
_cell.angle_gamma   90.00
#
_symmetry.space_group_name_H-M   'P 1'
#
loop_
_entity.id
_entity.type
_entity.pdbx_description
1 polymer ?
#
loop_
_entity_poly.entity_id
_entity_poly.type
_entity_poly.pdbx_seq_one_letter_code
_entity_poly.pdbx_strand_id
1 'polypeptide(L)' 'GQQPLCNDCFACARSLCICGDLVPQCHEGCQQCEKVDTLSGKPLYQCRSFEDYQCAN' A
#
# COMPACT_ATOMS: atom_id res chain seq x y z
N GLY A 1 -2.92 17.36 -4.80
CA GLY A 1 -2.17 16.13 -4.53
C GLY A 1 -2.88 15.01 -5.24
N GLN A 2 -2.14 14.14 -5.93
CA GLN A 2 -2.70 12.95 -6.58
C GLN A 2 -2.80 11.84 -5.51
N GLN A 3 -3.96 11.20 -5.35
CA GLN A 3 -4.17 10.11 -4.39
C GLN A 3 -3.42 8.85 -4.85
N PRO A 4 -2.83 8.04 -3.95
CA PRO A 4 -2.11 6.83 -4.35
C PRO A 4 -3.07 5.79 -4.94
N LEU A 5 -2.70 5.21 -6.08
CA LEU A 5 -3.40 4.08 -6.67
C LEU A 5 -3.04 2.81 -5.88
N CYS A 6 -4.02 1.95 -5.64
CA CYS A 6 -3.81 0.63 -5.08
C CYS A 6 -4.66 -0.39 -5.84
N ASN A 7 -4.08 -1.50 -6.29
CA ASN A 7 -4.82 -2.55 -7.00
C ASN A 7 -5.46 -3.54 -6.03
N ASP A 8 -4.78 -3.86 -4.92
CA ASP A 8 -5.29 -4.80 -3.92
C ASP A 8 -5.66 -4.09 -2.62
N CYS A 9 -6.89 -3.56 -2.51
CA CYS A 9 -7.34 -2.91 -1.28
C CYS A 9 -8.05 -3.89 -0.33
N PHE A 10 -7.73 -3.82 0.97
CA PHE A 10 -8.42 -4.60 2.00
C PHE A 10 -8.68 -3.79 3.28
N ALA A 11 -9.45 -4.37 4.19
CA ALA A 11 -9.84 -3.78 5.47
C ALA A 11 -10.44 -2.36 5.37
N CYS A 12 -11.14 -2.05 4.28
CA CYS A 12 -11.69 -0.70 4.06
C CYS A 12 -12.75 -0.30 5.11
N ALA A 13 -12.59 0.88 5.69
CA ALA A 13 -13.53 1.51 6.60
C ALA A 13 -13.66 3.01 6.31
N ARG A 14 -14.89 3.47 5.99
CA ARG A 14 -15.22 4.89 5.76
C ARG A 14 -14.24 5.59 4.77
N SER A 15 -14.09 5.00 3.58
CA SER A 15 -13.21 5.46 2.49
C SER A 15 -11.70 5.23 2.70
N LEU A 16 -11.25 4.97 3.92
CA LEU A 16 -9.86 4.58 4.17
C LEU A 16 -9.69 3.07 4.00
N CYS A 17 -8.70 2.64 3.23
CA CYS A 17 -8.36 1.25 2.97
C CYS A 17 -6.89 0.99 3.31
N ILE A 18 -6.54 -0.28 3.51
CA ILE A 18 -5.14 -0.72 3.52
C ILE A 18 -4.79 -1.20 2.12
N CYS A 19 -3.62 -0.81 1.62
CA CYS A 19 -3.13 -1.25 0.32
C CYS A 19 -2.25 -2.50 0.42
N GLY A 20 -2.59 -3.52 -0.36
CA GLY A 20 -1.89 -4.79 -0.50
C GLY A 20 -0.78 -4.80 -1.52
N ASP A 21 -0.72 -3.79 -2.38
CA ASP A 21 0.29 -3.69 -3.42
C ASP A 21 1.70 -3.71 -2.81
N LEU A 22 2.54 -4.59 -3.34
CA LEU A 22 3.95 -4.64 -3.02
C LEU A 22 4.70 -3.71 -3.96
N VAL A 23 5.32 -2.68 -3.41
CA VAL A 23 6.05 -1.65 -4.14
C VAL A 23 7.54 -1.67 -3.79
N PRO A 24 8.45 -1.25 -4.68
CA PRO A 24 9.88 -1.14 -4.35
C PRO A 24 10.17 -0.13 -3.22
N GLN A 25 9.26 0.83 -3.00
CA GLN A 25 9.31 1.83 -1.94
C GLN A 25 7.89 2.34 -1.66
N CYS A 26 7.50 2.48 -0.38
CA CYS A 26 6.22 3.09 -0.04
C CYS A 26 6.17 4.56 -0.47
N HIS A 27 4.96 5.05 -0.76
CA HIS A 27 4.75 6.45 -1.13
C HIS A 27 4.96 7.39 0.07
N GLU A 28 5.22 8.66 -0.22
CA GLU A 28 5.33 9.70 0.81
C GLU A 28 3.98 9.92 1.50
N GLY A 29 3.91 9.62 2.81
CA GLY A 29 2.66 9.67 3.58
C GLY A 29 2.35 8.35 4.29
N CYS A 30 2.87 7.24 3.76
CA CYS A 30 2.72 5.93 4.38
C CYS A 30 3.38 5.89 5.76
N GLN A 31 2.57 5.96 6.82
CA GLN A 31 3.03 5.89 8.22
C GLN A 31 3.55 4.49 8.61
N GLN A 32 2.96 3.43 8.06
CA GLN A 32 3.30 2.04 8.35
C GLN A 32 3.81 1.34 7.08
N CYS A 33 5.07 1.57 6.73
CA CYS A 33 5.72 0.90 5.61
C CYS A 33 6.47 -0.34 6.10
N GLU A 34 5.96 -1.53 5.77
CA GLU A 34 6.59 -2.80 6.14
C GLU A 34 7.41 -3.37 4.98
N LYS A 35 8.59 -3.92 5.30
CA LYS A 35 9.41 -4.64 4.32
C LYS A 35 8.92 -6.08 4.19
N VAL A 36 8.67 -6.51 2.95
CA VAL A 36 8.27 -7.88 2.60
C VAL A 36 9.42 -8.55 1.84
N ASP A 37 9.94 -9.63 2.40
CA ASP A 37 10.96 -10.45 1.72
C ASP A 37 10.28 -11.27 0.62
N THR A 38 10.59 -10.95 -0.64
CA THR A 38 10.05 -11.70 -1.79
C THR A 38 10.96 -12.85 -2.17
N LEU A 39 10.39 -13.90 -2.79
CA LEU A 39 11.14 -15.03 -3.33
C LEU A 39 12.16 -14.64 -4.42
N SER A 40 12.04 -13.43 -4.98
CA SER A 40 13.00 -12.88 -5.95
C SER A 40 14.31 -12.38 -5.31
N GLY A 41 14.38 -12.32 -3.97
CA GLY A 41 15.49 -11.74 -3.23
C GLY A 41 15.53 -10.22 -3.25
N LYS A 42 14.63 -9.55 -3.98
CA LYS A 42 14.46 -8.10 -3.92
C LYS A 42 13.49 -7.73 -2.80
N PRO A 43 13.88 -6.85 -1.87
CA PRO A 43 12.96 -6.38 -0.86
C PRO A 43 11.87 -5.55 -1.53
N LEU A 44 10.61 -5.92 -1.28
CA LEU A 44 9.47 -5.05 -1.57
C LEU A 44 8.94 -4.49 -0.26
N TYR A 45 8.06 -3.52 -0.36
CA TYR A 45 7.45 -2.85 0.76
C TYR A 45 5.94 -2.80 0.57
N GLN A 46 5.21 -2.91 1.68
CA GLN A 46 3.76 -2.82 1.72
C GLN A 46 3.36 -1.72 2.69
N CYS A 47 2.47 -0.84 2.24
CA CYS A 47 1.93 0.19 3.11
C CYS A 47 0.70 -0.32 3.87
N ARG A 48 0.84 -0.48 5.19
CA ARG A 48 -0.22 -0.92 6.11
C ARG A 48 -1.04 0.22 6.70
N SER A 49 -0.79 1.46 6.27
CA SER A 49 -1.56 2.63 6.71
C SER A 49 -2.99 2.58 6.15
N PHE A 50 -3.96 2.98 6.97
CA PHE A 50 -5.32 3.27 6.50
C PHE A 50 -5.33 4.61 5.79
N GLU A 51 -5.43 4.60 4.47
CA GLU A 51 -5.40 5.80 3.63
C GLU A 51 -6.49 5.76 2.55
N ASP A 52 -6.80 6.92 1.98
CA ASP A 52 -7.82 7.07 0.93
C ASP A 52 -7.22 6.69 -0.44
N TYR A 53 -6.88 5.41 -0.59
CA TYR A 53 -6.35 4.87 -1.83
C TYR A 53 -7.42 4.89 -2.93
N GLN A 54 -7.01 5.19 -4.16
CA GLN A 54 -7.83 4.90 -5.33
C GLN A 54 -7.72 3.40 -5.63
N CYS A 55 -8.64 2.64 -5.07
CA CYS A 55 -8.70 1.19 -5.25
C CYS A 55 -9.10 0.85 -6.69
N ALA A 56 -8.13 0.47 -7.51
CA ALA A 56 -8.35 -0.15 -8.81
C ALA A 56 -8.69 -1.61 -8.58
N ASN A 57 -9.99 -1.87 -8.42
CA ASN A 57 -10.51 -3.23 -8.39
C ASN A 57 -10.54 -3.85 -9.80
#